data_AF-A0A091CD77-F1
#
_entry.id   AF-A0A091CD77-F1
#
_cell.length_a   1.000
_cell.length_b   1.000
_cell.length_c   1.000
_cell.angle_alpha   90.00
_cell.angle_beta   90.00
_cell.angle_gamma   90.00
#
_symmetry.space_group_name_H-M   'P 1'
#
loop_
_entity.id
_entity.type
_entity.pdbx_description
1 polymer ?
#
loop_
_entity_poly.entity_id
_entity_poly.type
_entity_poly.pdbx_seq_one_letter_code
_entity_poly.pdbx_strand_id
1 'polypeptide(L)'
;MFEKEFGRALSPIEYQRIGQWIEEDEYSPDLIQLALKEAVLNQAYSLNYIDRVLLSWERKNITTEQQVEEEQKRRKRKMLNKETTRSEKELPNVSLHNWLEEDNNDQ
;
A
#
# COMPACT_ATOMS: atom_id res chain seq x y z
N MET A 1 13.02 5.39 -14.96
CA MET A 1 11.55 5.39 -14.69
C MET A 1 11.28 5.59 -13.22
N PHE A 2 11.74 4.68 -12.35
CA PHE A 2 11.57 4.79 -10.89
C PHE A 2 12.07 6.11 -10.30
N GLU A 3 13.29 6.53 -10.64
CA GLU A 3 13.88 7.78 -10.12
C GLU A 3 13.08 9.03 -10.49
N LYS A 4 12.44 9.00 -11.66
CA LYS A 4 11.58 10.09 -12.15
C LYS A 4 10.29 10.18 -11.33
N GLU A 5 9.66 9.03 -11.06
CA GLU A 5 8.44 8.97 -10.24
C GLU A 5 8.73 9.26 -8.75
N PHE A 6 9.89 8.84 -8.24
CA PHE A 6 10.29 9.05 -6.85
C PHE A 6 10.85 10.45 -6.61
N GLY A 7 11.23 11.19 -7.66
CA GLY A 7 11.85 12.51 -7.56
C GLY A 7 13.24 12.49 -6.91
N ARG A 8 13.88 11.32 -6.82
CA ARG A 8 15.21 11.12 -6.23
C ARG A 8 15.93 9.97 -6.92
N ALA A 9 17.25 9.95 -6.79
CA ALA A 9 18.05 8.80 -7.18
C ALA A 9 17.72 7.59 -6.28
N LEU A 10 17.79 6.41 -6.87
CA LEU A 10 17.70 5.15 -6.13
C LEU A 10 19.05 4.80 -5.52
N SER A 11 19.03 4.28 -4.30
CA SER A 11 20.20 3.70 -3.64
C SER A 11 20.63 2.41 -4.35
N PRO A 12 21.92 2.01 -4.29
CA PRO A 12 22.37 0.71 -4.81
C PRO A 12 21.57 -0.48 -4.27
N ILE A 13 21.15 -0.42 -3.01
CA ILE A 13 20.31 -1.46 -2.38
C ILE A 13 18.92 -1.53 -3.03
N GLU A 14 18.38 -0.37 -3.42
CA GLU A 14 17.09 -0.28 -4.10
C GLU A 14 17.17 -0.86 -5.52
N TYR A 15 18.26 -0.60 -6.25
CA TYR A 15 18.53 -1.24 -7.53
C TYR A 15 18.65 -2.75 -7.41
N GLN A 16 19.38 -3.23 -6.41
CA GLN A 16 19.53 -4.66 -6.17
C GLN A 16 18.16 -5.31 -5.96
N ARG A 17 17.30 -4.72 -5.11
CA ARG A 17 15.94 -5.23 -4.88
C ARG A 17 15.08 -5.26 -6.14
N ILE A 18 15.17 -4.23 -7.00
CA ILE A 18 14.47 -4.24 -8.30
C ILE A 18 15.00 -5.36 -9.20
N GLY A 19 16.32 -5.62 -9.16
CA GLY A 19 16.93 -6.75 -9.86
C GLY A 19 16.42 -8.10 -9.37
N GLN A 20 16.28 -8.27 -8.06
CA GLN A 20 15.74 -9.51 -7.45
C GLN A 20 14.32 -9.82 -7.93
N TRP A 21 13.46 -8.81 -8.08
CA TRP A 21 12.11 -9.03 -8.62
C TRP A 21 12.11 -9.62 -10.03
N ILE A 22 13.12 -9.32 -10.85
CA ILE A 22 13.21 -9.79 -12.23
C ILE A 22 13.94 -11.14 -12.29
N GLU A 23 15.00 -11.31 -11.50
CA GLU A 23 15.88 -12.48 -11.56
C GLU A 23 15.42 -13.62 -10.65
N GLU A 24 14.97 -13.32 -9.42
CA GLU A 24 14.56 -14.33 -8.43
C GLU A 24 13.05 -14.61 -8.49
N ASP A 25 12.23 -13.56 -8.49
CA ASP A 25 10.76 -13.70 -8.51
C ASP A 25 10.18 -13.81 -9.93
N GLU A 26 11.02 -13.68 -10.96
CA GLU A 26 10.65 -13.76 -12.38
C GLU A 26 9.47 -12.83 -12.78
N TYR A 27 9.29 -11.71 -12.07
CA TYR A 27 8.25 -10.74 -12.41
C TYR A 27 8.58 -10.05 -13.73
N SER A 28 7.57 -9.97 -14.59
CA SER A 28 7.69 -9.24 -15.85
C SER A 28 7.88 -7.74 -15.59
N PRO A 29 8.71 -7.04 -16.40
CA PRO A 29 8.96 -5.61 -16.23
C PRO A 29 7.66 -4.78 -16.34
N ASP A 30 6.71 -5.23 -17.17
CA ASP A 30 5.39 -4.61 -17.29
C ASP A 30 4.60 -4.66 -15.96
N LEU A 31 4.69 -5.78 -15.23
CA LEU A 31 4.02 -5.95 -13.95
C LEU A 31 4.65 -5.05 -12.87
N ILE A 32 5.99 -4.96 -12.86
CA ILE A 32 6.74 -4.07 -11.97
C ILE A 32 6.37 -2.60 -12.24
N GLN A 33 6.23 -2.22 -13.52
CA GLN A 33 5.78 -0.90 -13.93
C GLN A 33 4.34 -0.60 -13.47
N LEU A 34 3.43 -1.57 -13.57
CA LEU A 34 2.07 -1.42 -13.05
C LEU A 34 2.07 -1.25 -11.52
N ALA A 35 2.90 -1.99 -10.80
CA ALA A 35 3.02 -1.88 -9.35
C ALA A 35 3.58 -0.52 -8.93
N LEU A 36 4.56 0.00 -9.68
CA LEU A 36 5.06 1.36 -9.51
C LEU A 36 3.96 2.41 -9.71
N LYS A 37 3.19 2.30 -10.80
CA LYS A 37 2.07 3.22 -11.08
C LYS A 37 1.06 3.22 -9.94
N GLU A 38 0.74 2.04 -9.40
CA GLU A 38 -0.14 1.91 -8.24
C GLU A 38 0.44 2.59 -7.00
N ALA A 39 1.74 2.43 -6.74
CA ALA A 39 2.41 3.09 -5.63
C ALA A 39 2.33 4.63 -5.74
N VAL A 40 2.55 5.18 -6.94
CA VAL A 40 2.42 6.62 -7.23
C VAL A 40 0.99 7.10 -7.00
N LEU A 41 -0.02 6.37 -7.49
CA LEU A 41 -1.43 6.70 -7.29
C LEU A 41 -1.84 6.73 -5.81
N ASN A 42 -1.25 5.87 -4.99
CA ASN A 42 -1.47 5.84 -3.54
C ASN A 42 -0.51 6.74 -2.76
N GLN A 43 0.30 7.57 -3.44
CA GLN A 43 1.34 8.42 -2.86
C GLN A 43 2.33 7.65 -1.95
N ALA A 44 2.54 6.37 -2.24
CA ALA A 44 3.34 5.44 -1.44
C ALA A 44 4.65 5.09 -2.16
N TYR A 45 5.57 6.05 -2.23
CA TYR A 45 6.86 5.94 -2.95
C TYR A 45 7.91 5.12 -2.17
N SER A 46 7.60 3.85 -1.90
CA SER A 46 8.50 2.93 -1.20
C SER A 46 8.58 1.60 -1.94
N LEU A 47 9.80 1.07 -2.14
CA LEU A 47 9.97 -0.27 -2.69
C LEU A 47 9.28 -1.34 -1.84
N ASN A 48 9.20 -1.15 -0.51
CA ASN A 48 8.46 -2.06 0.37
C ASN A 48 6.95 -2.06 0.07
N TYR A 49 6.40 -0.94 -0.43
CA TYR A 49 5.01 -0.88 -0.84
C TYR A 49 4.81 -1.63 -2.16
N ILE A 50 5.71 -1.39 -3.12
CA ILE A 50 5.70 -2.06 -4.43
C ILE A 50 5.82 -3.58 -4.25
N ASP A 51 6.71 -4.03 -3.38
CA ASP A 51 6.88 -5.44 -3.00
C ASP A 51 5.57 -6.08 -2.51
N ARG A 52 4.86 -5.40 -1.60
CA ARG A 52 3.54 -5.86 -1.11
C ARG A 52 2.48 -5.90 -2.20
N VAL A 53 2.53 -4.97 -3.15
CA VAL A 53 1.62 -4.95 -4.30
C VAL A 53 1.89 -6.15 -5.19
N LEU A 54 3.16 -6.40 -5.54
CA LEU A 54 3.59 -7.56 -6.34
C LEU A 54 3.18 -8.87 -5.68
N LEU A 55 3.51 -9.08 -4.40
CA LEU A 55 3.09 -10.25 -3.62
C LEU A 55 1.58 -10.43 -3.58
N SER A 56 0.81 -9.34 -3.48
CA SER A 56 -0.65 -9.42 -3.50
C SER A 56 -1.20 -9.82 -4.86
N TRP A 57 -0.52 -9.48 -5.96
CA TRP A 57 -0.92 -9.84 -7.31
C TRP A 57 -0.52 -11.27 -7.65
N GLU A 58 0.70 -11.67 -7.28
CA GLU A 58 1.20 -13.03 -7.40
C GLU A 58 0.24 -14.04 -6.74
N ARG A 59 -0.17 -13.79 -5.49
CA ARG A 59 -1.14 -14.64 -4.76
C ARG A 59 -2.50 -14.77 -5.44
N LYS A 60 -2.84 -13.82 -6.31
CA LYS A 60 -4.11 -13.79 -7.05
C LYS A 60 -3.94 -14.23 -8.50
N ASN A 61 -2.73 -14.64 -8.88
CA ASN A 61 -2.37 -14.98 -10.24
C ASN A 61 -2.69 -13.83 -11.22
N ILE A 62 -2.49 -12.59 -10.76
CA ILE A 62 -2.72 -11.39 -11.56
C ILE A 62 -1.46 -11.10 -12.38
N THR A 63 -1.57 -11.20 -13.70
CA THR A 63 -0.44 -11.01 -14.62
C THR A 63 -0.73 -9.98 -15.70
N THR A 64 -1.98 -9.59 -15.90
CA THR A 64 -2.38 -8.66 -16.96
C THR A 64 -2.82 -7.31 -16.42
N GLU A 65 -2.63 -6.25 -17.22
CA GLU A 65 -3.07 -4.90 -16.87
C GLU A 65 -4.57 -4.83 -16.56
N GLN A 66 -5.39 -5.57 -17.32
CA GLN A 66 -6.84 -5.63 -17.11
C GLN A 66 -7.20 -6.20 -15.73
N GLN A 67 -6.53 -7.28 -15.31
CA GLN A 67 -6.74 -7.88 -13.99
C GLN A 67 -6.27 -6.97 -12.86
N VAL A 68 -5.16 -6.24 -13.07
CA VAL A 68 -4.71 -5.22 -12.12
C VAL A 68 -5.78 -4.16 -11.94
N GLU A 69 -6.32 -3.60 -13.03
CA GLU A 69 -7.33 -2.56 -12.97
C GLU A 69 -8.62 -3.03 -12.26
N GLU A 70 -9.05 -4.25 -12.55
CA GLU A 70 -10.21 -4.86 -11.89
C GLU A 70 -9.98 -5.04 -10.38
N GLU A 71 -8.79 -5.52 -9.99
CA GLU A 71 -8.39 -5.64 -8.59
C GLU A 71 -8.37 -4.28 -7.89
N GLN A 72 -7.89 -3.22 -8.55
CA GLN A 72 -7.94 -1.86 -7.99
C GLN A 72 -9.37 -1.39 -7.76
N LYS A 73 -10.24 -1.56 -8.76
CA LYS A 73 -11.67 -1.24 -8.62
C LYS A 73 -12.29 -2.01 -7.47
N ARG A 74 -11.97 -3.31 -7.36
CA ARG A 74 -12.44 -4.18 -6.27
C ARG A 74 -11.96 -3.71 -4.89
N ARG A 75 -10.71 -3.27 -4.75
CA ARG A 75 -10.18 -2.71 -3.50
C ARG A 75 -10.86 -1.40 -3.10
N LYS A 76 -10.99 -0.45 -4.05
CA LYS A 76 -11.69 0.81 -3.83
C LYS A 76 -13.14 0.60 -3.37
N ARG A 77 -13.86 -0.32 -4.04
CA ARG A 77 -15.24 -0.70 -3.65
C ARG A 77 -15.31 -1.30 -2.24
N LYS A 78 -14.35 -2.17 -1.88
CA LYS A 78 -14.28 -2.74 -0.51
C LYS A 78 -13.99 -1.68 0.56
N MET A 79 -13.16 -0.68 0.28
CA MET A 79 -12.92 0.42 1.22
C MET A 79 -14.17 1.26 1.44
N LEU A 80 -14.85 1.65 0.36
CA LEU A 80 -16.09 2.43 0.43
C LEU A 80 -17.19 1.71 1.24
N ASN A 81 -17.37 0.42 0.99
CA ASN A 81 -18.41 -0.38 1.67
C ASN A 81 -18.10 -0.60 3.17
N LYS A 82 -16.81 -0.56 3.56
CA LYS A 82 -16.40 -0.71 4.97
C LYS A 82 -16.73 0.53 5.79
N GLU A 83 -16.69 1.70 5.18
CA GLU A 83 -17.06 2.98 5.82
C GLU A 83 -18.56 3.03 6.14
N THR A 84 -19.42 2.62 5.22
CA THR A 84 -20.88 2.54 5.43
C THR A 84 -21.27 1.56 6.55
N THR A 85 -20.56 0.44 6.70
CA THR A 85 -20.86 -0.54 7.77
C THR A 85 -20.34 -0.17 9.15
N ARG A 86 -19.47 0.86 9.27
CA ARG A 86 -18.93 1.31 10.56
C ARG A 86 -19.81 2.37 11.24
N SER A 87 -20.72 3.01 10.49
CA SER A 87 -21.65 4.01 11.04
C SER A 87 -22.88 3.40 11.73
N GLU A 88 -23.12 2.08 11.63
CA GLU A 88 -24.29 1.41 12.23
C GLU A 88 -23.94 0.51 13.44
N LYS A 89 -22.69 0.51 13.91
CA LYS A 89 -22.33 -0.14 15.19
C LYS A 89 -21.92 0.92 16.19
N GLU A 90 -22.85 1.16 17.11
CA GLU A 90 -22.78 2.07 18.25
C GLU A 90 -21.38 2.13 18.87
N LEU A 91 -20.85 3.35 18.95
CA LEU A 91 -19.60 3.65 19.65
C LEU A 91 -19.84 3.53 21.17
N PRO A 92 -19.00 2.83 21.96
CA PRO A 92 -18.82 3.28 23.33
C PRO A 92 -18.20 4.68 23.28
N ASN A 93 -18.88 5.64 23.92
CA ASN A 93 -18.41 7.00 24.11
C ASN A 93 -17.09 6.99 24.90
N VAL A 94 -15.98 6.91 24.20
CA VAL A 94 -14.66 7.24 24.75
C VAL A 94 -14.28 8.60 24.21
N SER A 95 -14.73 9.63 24.93
CA SER A 95 -14.22 10.98 24.76
C SER A 95 -12.70 10.95 24.95
N LEU A 96 -11.96 11.54 24.00
CA LEU A 96 -10.49 11.65 24.00
C LEU A 96 -9.92 12.43 25.22
N HIS A 97 -10.81 12.92 26.09
CA HIS A 97 -10.49 13.61 27.34
C HIS A 97 -10.16 12.69 28.52
N ASN A 98 -10.32 11.37 28.39
CA ASN A 98 -10.05 10.43 29.49
C ASN A 98 -8.58 9.98 29.61
N TRP A 99 -7.64 10.66 28.93
CA TRP A 99 -6.21 10.29 28.93
C TRP A 99 -5.26 11.46 29.21
N LEU A 100 -5.76 12.55 29.80
CA LEU A 100 -4.93 13.73 30.15
C LEU A 100 -5.28 14.36 31.51
N GLU A 101 -5.92 13.61 32.42
CA GLU A 101 -6.12 14.03 33.81
C GLU A 101 -5.74 12.89 34.77
N GLU A 102 -4.49 12.46 34.73
CA GLU A 102 -3.90 11.64 35.79
C GLU A 102 -2.43 12.01 35.96
N ASP A 103 -2.19 13.26 36.36
CA ASP A 103 -1.04 13.58 37.20
C ASP A 103 -1.20 14.99 37.75
N ASN A 104 -1.54 15.10 39.03
CA ASN A 104 -1.21 16.19 39.97
C ASN A 104 -2.04 15.98 41.24
N ASN A 105 -1.75 14.91 41.98
CA ASN A 105 -2.01 14.91 43.42
C ASN A 105 -1.03 13.95 44.11
N ASP A 106 0.26 14.33 44.12
CA ASP A 106 1.17 13.89 45.18
C ASP A 106 1.15 14.96 46.28
N GLN A 107 0.85 14.47 47.48
CA GLN A 107 0.74 15.22 48.74
C GLN A 107 2.04 15.11 49.54
#